data_AF-A0A9P6LB31-F1
#
_entry.id   AF-A0A9P6LB31-F1
#
_cell.length_a   1.000
_cell.length_b   1.000
_cell.length_c   1.000
_cell.angle_alpha   90.00
_cell.angle_beta   90.00
_cell.angle_gamma   90.00
#
_symmetry.space_group_name_H-M   'P 1'
#
loop_
_entity.id
_entity.type
_entity.pdbx_description
1 polymer ?
#
loop_
_entity_poly.entity_id
_entity_poly.type
_entity_poly.pdbx_seq_one_letter_code
_entity_poly.pdbx_strand_id
1 'polypeptide(L)'
;MPASNDRSGPKIVTVSVPLNTAVVGGLVARRELRISSDVTFADFYSRMCTNMDLDPTEASIGYKFHTDRARDPPCELSNESDYLPMMQEMVRKILAARSRNPVLFLHNLRPATRTPVLSKRKRDDEPMDSKDGRPRPSTTLDYTQEYRELLSKLRCKLHEGRLCRVDPVTTEHNELNIYQVTLWARMIATGQATYGQPPNSSAFDHVRKRQRFSVQHAPVPASAPSIHVH
;
A
#
# COMPACT_ATOMS: atom_id res chain seq x y z
N MET A 1 -22.05 32.55 -30.77
CA MET A 1 -21.46 31.27 -31.22
C MET A 1 -20.30 30.94 -30.29
N PRO A 2 -20.51 30.23 -29.18
CA PRO A 2 -19.40 29.84 -28.31
C PRO A 2 -18.57 28.76 -29.02
N ALA A 3 -17.26 28.98 -29.11
CA ALA A 3 -16.33 28.00 -29.63
C ALA A 3 -16.30 26.78 -28.69
N SER A 4 -16.83 25.66 -29.19
CA SER A 4 -16.76 24.36 -28.54
C SER A 4 -15.30 23.96 -28.41
N ASN A 5 -14.72 24.26 -27.24
CA ASN A 5 -13.35 23.93 -26.90
C ASN A 5 -13.31 22.44 -26.54
N ASP A 6 -13.50 21.59 -27.56
CA ASP A 6 -13.56 20.14 -27.39
C ASP A 6 -12.13 19.59 -27.22
N ARG A 7 -11.55 19.87 -26.03
CA ARG A 7 -10.31 19.27 -25.56
C ARG A 7 -10.56 17.83 -25.07
N SER A 8 -11.32 17.06 -25.85
CA SER A 8 -11.55 15.64 -25.59
C SER A 8 -10.43 14.83 -26.24
N GLY A 9 -9.20 15.13 -25.84
CA GLY A 9 -8.11 14.17 -26.02
C GLY A 9 -8.39 12.89 -25.22
N PRO A 10 -7.81 11.76 -25.61
CA PRO A 10 -8.02 10.49 -24.94
C PRO A 10 -7.73 10.62 -23.44
N LYS A 11 -8.67 10.15 -22.61
CA LYS A 11 -8.55 10.23 -21.16
C LYS A 11 -7.81 8.99 -20.66
N ILE A 12 -6.89 9.19 -19.74
CA ILE A 12 -6.16 8.08 -19.12
C ILE A 12 -7.01 7.52 -17.98
N VAL A 13 -7.36 6.25 -18.09
CA VAL A 13 -8.10 5.46 -17.11
C VAL A 13 -7.12 4.65 -16.27
N THR A 14 -7.28 4.68 -14.94
CA THR A 14 -6.52 3.83 -14.02
C THR A 14 -7.31 2.55 -13.73
N VAL A 15 -6.67 1.41 -14.01
CA VAL A 15 -7.25 0.06 -13.86
C VAL A 15 -6.41 -0.75 -12.87
N SER A 16 -7.04 -1.29 -11.82
CA SER A 16 -6.41 -2.16 -10.83
C SER A 16 -6.65 -3.63 -11.20
N VAL A 17 -5.58 -4.29 -11.65
CA VAL A 17 -5.59 -5.66 -12.14
C VAL A 17 -5.06 -6.60 -11.06
N PRO A 18 -5.78 -7.68 -10.71
CA PRO A 18 -5.31 -8.67 -9.75
C PRO A 18 -4.32 -9.62 -10.43
N LEU A 19 -3.23 -9.93 -9.74
CA LEU A 19 -2.20 -10.87 -10.16
C LEU A 19 -2.38 -12.21 -9.46
N ASN A 20 -1.89 -13.29 -10.06
CA ASN A 20 -1.93 -14.65 -9.52
C ASN A 20 -3.35 -15.19 -9.26
N THR A 21 -4.37 -14.66 -9.93
CA THR A 21 -5.77 -15.09 -9.73
C THR A 21 -6.05 -16.49 -10.26
N ALA A 22 -5.17 -17.04 -11.09
CA ALA A 22 -5.27 -18.40 -11.59
C ALA A 22 -4.76 -19.45 -10.59
N VAL A 23 -4.04 -19.05 -9.52
CA VAL A 23 -3.34 -19.97 -8.62
C VAL A 23 -4.13 -20.21 -7.33
N VAL A 24 -4.47 -21.48 -7.06
CA VAL A 24 -5.21 -21.89 -5.85
C VAL A 24 -4.37 -21.58 -4.60
N GLY A 25 -4.92 -20.79 -3.68
CA GLY A 25 -4.22 -20.37 -2.45
C GLY A 25 -3.09 -19.37 -2.66
N GLY A 26 -2.93 -18.83 -3.88
CA GLY A 26 -1.97 -17.77 -4.16
C GLY A 26 -2.33 -16.45 -3.45
N LEU A 27 -1.31 -15.71 -3.01
CA LEU A 27 -1.51 -14.33 -2.55
C LEU A 27 -1.85 -13.44 -3.75
N VAL A 28 -3.08 -12.93 -3.76
CA VAL A 28 -3.55 -12.01 -4.81
C VAL A 28 -2.96 -10.63 -4.56
N ALA A 29 -1.96 -10.27 -5.36
CA ALA A 29 -1.45 -8.89 -5.44
C ALA A 29 -2.31 -8.08 -6.44
N ARG A 30 -2.30 -6.75 -6.35
CA ARG A 30 -2.92 -5.89 -7.37
C ARG A 30 -1.89 -4.95 -7.97
N ARG A 31 -2.00 -4.72 -9.28
CA ARG A 31 -1.17 -3.78 -10.03
C ARG A 31 -2.06 -2.73 -10.68
N GLU A 32 -1.67 -1.47 -10.59
CA GLU A 32 -2.33 -0.38 -11.29
C GLU A 32 -1.73 -0.19 -12.69
N LEU A 33 -2.60 -0.14 -13.69
CA LEU A 33 -2.27 0.10 -15.08
C LEU A 33 -2.97 1.39 -15.53
N ARG A 34 -2.29 2.15 -16.39
CA ARG A 34 -2.83 3.36 -17.01
C ARG A 34 -3.12 3.05 -18.47
N ILE A 35 -4.40 3.09 -18.84
CA ILE A 35 -4.90 2.71 -20.16
C ILE A 35 -5.60 3.91 -20.77
N SER A 36 -5.48 4.09 -22.07
CA SER A 36 -6.15 5.16 -22.79
C SER A 36 -7.61 4.82 -23.05
N SER A 37 -8.51 5.81 -23.00
CA SER A 37 -9.96 5.61 -23.14
C SER A 37 -10.42 5.21 -24.55
N ASP A 38 -9.55 5.38 -25.54
CA ASP A 38 -9.75 5.08 -26.96
C ASP A 38 -9.28 3.67 -27.35
N VAL A 39 -8.79 2.87 -26.40
CA VAL A 39 -8.38 1.49 -26.65
C VAL A 39 -9.59 0.64 -27.02
N THR A 40 -9.41 -0.22 -28.03
CA THR A 40 -10.46 -1.17 -28.48
C THR A 40 -10.74 -2.23 -27.42
N PHE A 41 -11.93 -2.84 -27.45
CA PHE A 41 -12.25 -3.93 -26.52
C PHE A 41 -11.24 -5.09 -26.63
N ALA A 42 -10.88 -5.50 -27.84
CA ALA A 42 -9.94 -6.61 -28.06
C ALA A 42 -8.54 -6.34 -27.46
N ASP A 43 -8.00 -5.15 -27.67
CA ASP A 43 -6.71 -4.75 -27.11
C ASP A 43 -6.77 -4.63 -25.59
N PHE A 44 -7.84 -4.04 -25.06
CA PHE A 44 -8.07 -3.93 -23.63
C PHE A 44 -8.10 -5.32 -23.00
N TYR A 45 -8.94 -6.21 -23.52
CA TYR A 45 -9.16 -7.55 -23.00
C TYR A 45 -7.88 -8.39 -23.06
N SER A 46 -7.19 -8.39 -24.21
CA SER A 46 -5.91 -9.11 -24.38
C SER A 46 -4.85 -8.65 -23.38
N ARG A 47 -4.74 -7.34 -23.13
CA ARG A 47 -3.80 -6.79 -22.14
C ARG A 47 -4.18 -7.22 -20.72
N MET A 48 -5.47 -7.24 -20.38
CA MET A 48 -5.91 -7.64 -19.04
C MET A 48 -5.68 -9.13 -18.80
N CYS A 49 -6.01 -10.00 -19.76
CA CYS A 49 -5.70 -11.43 -19.71
C CYS A 49 -4.20 -11.67 -19.53
N THR A 50 -3.36 -10.99 -20.31
CA THR A 50 -1.89 -11.11 -20.20
C THR A 50 -1.37 -10.68 -18.84
N ASN A 51 -1.88 -9.59 -18.27
CA ASN A 51 -1.46 -9.13 -16.94
C ASN A 51 -1.96 -10.04 -15.81
N MET A 52 -3.08 -10.74 -16.00
CA MET A 52 -3.65 -11.68 -15.03
C MET A 52 -3.12 -13.11 -15.18
N ASP A 53 -2.28 -13.38 -16.19
CA ASP A 53 -1.83 -14.72 -16.61
C ASP A 53 -3.01 -15.67 -16.88
N LEU A 54 -3.99 -15.18 -17.64
CA LEU A 54 -5.19 -15.90 -18.05
C LEU A 54 -5.17 -16.16 -19.56
N ASP A 55 -5.72 -17.31 -19.97
CA ASP A 55 -5.98 -17.60 -21.38
C ASP A 55 -7.18 -16.75 -21.86
N PRO A 56 -7.05 -15.91 -22.91
CA PRO A 56 -8.15 -15.10 -23.44
C PRO A 56 -9.38 -15.88 -23.87
N THR A 57 -9.23 -17.15 -24.27
CA THR A 57 -10.36 -17.99 -24.73
C THR A 57 -11.19 -18.54 -23.56
N GLU A 58 -10.55 -18.69 -22.40
CA GLU A 58 -11.15 -19.22 -21.18
C GLU A 58 -11.33 -18.16 -20.10
N ALA A 59 -10.87 -16.92 -20.29
CA ALA A 59 -11.03 -15.91 -19.26
C ALA A 59 -12.50 -15.48 -19.13
N SER A 60 -12.95 -15.25 -17.90
CA SER A 60 -14.16 -14.47 -17.62
C SER A 60 -13.76 -13.37 -16.65
N ILE A 61 -13.82 -12.13 -17.13
CA ILE A 61 -13.36 -10.95 -16.40
C ILE A 61 -14.59 -10.16 -15.98
N GLY A 62 -14.61 -9.76 -14.71
CA GLY A 62 -15.58 -8.83 -14.18
C GLY A 62 -14.93 -7.52 -13.76
N TYR A 63 -15.73 -6.46 -13.65
CA TYR A 63 -15.28 -5.15 -13.21
C TYR A 63 -16.16 -4.59 -12.09
N LYS A 64 -15.56 -3.72 -11.28
CA LYS A 64 -16.23 -2.88 -10.28
C LYS A 64 -15.60 -1.50 -10.24
N PHE A 65 -16.39 -0.47 -10.00
CA PHE A 65 -15.86 0.84 -9.68
C PHE A 65 -15.49 0.93 -8.20
N HIS A 66 -14.53 1.78 -7.86
CA HIS A 66 -14.18 2.05 -6.46
C HIS A 66 -15.37 2.50 -5.59
N THR A 67 -16.39 3.09 -6.21
CA THR A 67 -17.61 3.56 -5.54
C THR A 67 -18.64 2.47 -5.26
N ASP A 68 -18.49 1.29 -5.87
CA ASP A 68 -19.48 0.23 -5.77
C ASP A 68 -19.38 -0.47 -4.40
N ARG A 69 -20.50 -0.98 -3.89
CA ARG A 69 -20.50 -1.60 -2.57
C ARG A 69 -19.69 -2.88 -2.59
N ALA A 70 -18.94 -3.15 -1.53
CA ALA A 70 -18.08 -4.33 -1.45
C ALA A 70 -18.84 -5.65 -1.69
N ARG A 71 -20.11 -5.72 -1.29
CA ARG A 71 -20.98 -6.92 -1.39
C ARG A 71 -21.59 -7.15 -2.77
N ASP A 72 -21.65 -6.13 -3.62
CA ASP A 72 -22.29 -6.27 -4.93
C ASP A 72 -21.41 -7.16 -5.83
N PRO A 73 -21.99 -8.09 -6.61
CA PRO A 73 -21.21 -8.91 -7.53
C PRO A 73 -20.55 -8.02 -8.61
N PRO A 74 -19.34 -8.36 -9.10
CA PRO A 74 -18.75 -7.65 -10.24
C PRO A 74 -19.63 -7.77 -11.49
N CYS A 75 -19.67 -6.71 -12.29
CA CYS A 75 -20.32 -6.74 -13.60
C CYS A 75 -19.44 -7.52 -14.58
N GLU A 76 -20.03 -8.40 -15.39
CA GLU A 76 -19.29 -9.16 -16.39
C GLU A 76 -18.86 -8.27 -17.56
N LEU A 77 -17.65 -8.53 -18.08
CA LEU A 77 -17.10 -7.87 -19.25
C LEU A 77 -16.83 -8.92 -20.32
N SER A 78 -17.90 -9.29 -21.05
CA SER A 78 -17.85 -10.41 -22.00
C SER A 78 -17.63 -9.93 -23.45
N ASN A 79 -18.11 -8.73 -23.77
CA ASN A 79 -18.16 -8.24 -25.14
C ASN A 79 -18.00 -6.71 -25.21
N GLU A 80 -17.93 -6.19 -26.43
CA GLU A 80 -17.77 -4.75 -26.69
C GLU A 80 -18.98 -3.92 -26.22
N SER A 81 -20.18 -4.50 -26.20
CA SER A 81 -21.39 -3.82 -25.72
C SER A 81 -21.38 -3.60 -24.20
N ASP A 82 -20.67 -4.43 -23.43
CA ASP A 82 -20.41 -4.21 -22.00
C ASP A 82 -19.27 -3.20 -21.79
N TYR A 83 -18.28 -3.23 -22.68
CA TYR A 83 -17.07 -2.41 -22.60
C TYR A 83 -17.33 -0.92 -22.80
N LEU A 84 -18.11 -0.55 -23.82
CA LEU A 84 -18.35 0.85 -24.15
C LEU A 84 -19.06 1.61 -23.02
N PRO A 85 -20.17 1.12 -22.42
CA PRO A 85 -20.81 1.76 -21.28
C PRO A 85 -19.89 1.85 -20.07
N MET A 86 -19.11 0.80 -19.79
CA MET A 86 -18.15 0.76 -18.70
C MET A 86 -17.09 1.86 -18.84
N MET A 87 -16.51 2.02 -20.04
CA MET A 87 -15.52 3.05 -20.33
C MET A 87 -16.11 4.45 -20.31
N GLN A 88 -17.31 4.65 -20.85
CA GLN A 88 -18.03 5.94 -20.81
C GLN A 88 -18.32 6.36 -19.36
N GLU A 89 -18.81 5.44 -18.53
CA GLU A 89 -19.07 5.68 -17.12
C GLU A 89 -17.76 5.99 -16.36
N MET A 90 -16.67 5.31 -16.69
CA MET A 90 -15.37 5.59 -16.12
C MET A 90 -14.85 7.00 -16.48
N VAL A 91 -14.95 7.38 -17.75
CA VAL A 91 -14.60 8.75 -18.20
C VAL A 91 -15.48 9.79 -17.51
N ARG A 92 -16.78 9.55 -17.39
CA ARG A 92 -17.71 10.42 -16.66
C ARG A 92 -17.28 10.60 -15.20
N LYS A 93 -16.91 9.51 -14.51
CA LYS A 93 -16.39 9.56 -13.14
C LYS A 93 -15.07 10.34 -13.04
N ILE A 94 -14.16 10.18 -14.02
CA ILE A 94 -12.90 10.93 -14.07
C ILE A 94 -13.17 12.43 -14.19
N LEU A 95 -14.08 12.82 -15.07
CA LEU A 95 -14.44 14.24 -15.27
C LEU A 95 -15.17 14.83 -14.06
N ALA A 96 -15.97 14.03 -13.35
CA ALA A 96 -16.70 14.48 -12.15
C ALA A 96 -15.83 14.53 -10.89
N ALA A 97 -14.71 13.81 -10.86
CA ALA A 97 -13.86 13.69 -9.68
C ALA A 97 -13.11 15.00 -9.37
N ARG A 98 -13.26 15.49 -8.13
CA ARG A 98 -12.56 16.71 -7.66
C ARG A 98 -11.28 16.42 -6.88
N SER A 99 -11.22 15.30 -6.16
CA SER A 99 -10.20 15.06 -5.15
C SER A 99 -9.46 13.72 -5.28
N ARG A 100 -10.08 12.71 -5.89
CA ARG A 100 -9.49 11.38 -6.05
C ARG A 100 -9.77 10.85 -7.44
N ASN A 101 -8.73 10.35 -8.10
CA ASN A 101 -8.89 9.67 -9.38
C ASN A 101 -9.68 8.38 -9.15
N PRO A 102 -10.81 8.17 -9.86
CA PRO A 102 -11.52 6.91 -9.79
C PRO A 102 -10.61 5.78 -10.30
N VAL A 103 -10.77 4.60 -9.73
CA VAL A 103 -10.06 3.37 -10.12
C VAL A 103 -11.08 2.31 -10.51
N LEU A 104 -10.84 1.65 -11.64
CA LEU A 104 -11.60 0.50 -12.09
C LEU A 104 -10.93 -0.78 -11.56
N PHE A 105 -11.64 -1.58 -10.78
CA PHE A 105 -11.14 -2.85 -10.26
C PHE A 105 -11.56 -3.99 -11.16
N LEU A 106 -10.58 -4.75 -11.67
CA LEU A 106 -10.87 -5.99 -12.39
C LEU A 106 -10.85 -7.20 -11.45
N HIS A 107 -11.62 -8.21 -11.82
CA HIS A 107 -11.82 -9.44 -11.09
C HIS A 107 -11.77 -10.63 -12.06
N ASN A 108 -11.11 -11.71 -11.68
CA ASN A 108 -11.28 -12.99 -12.34
C ASN A 108 -12.57 -13.63 -11.80
N LEU A 109 -13.53 -13.90 -12.68
CA LEU A 109 -14.80 -14.54 -12.30
C LEU A 109 -14.69 -16.07 -12.29
N ARG A 110 -13.67 -16.64 -12.96
CA ARG A 110 -13.42 -18.08 -12.90
C ARG A 110 -12.65 -18.44 -11.62
N PRO A 111 -12.97 -19.59 -11.00
CA PRO A 111 -12.18 -20.09 -9.89
C PRO A 111 -10.74 -20.36 -10.33
N ALA A 112 -9.79 -20.17 -9.42
CA ALA A 112 -8.40 -20.55 -9.65
C ALA A 112 -8.33 -22.07 -9.91
N THR A 113 -7.71 -22.47 -11.01
CA THR A 113 -7.58 -23.89 -11.40
C THR A 113 -6.14 -24.39 -11.30
N ARG A 114 -5.15 -23.50 -11.32
CA ARG A 114 -3.74 -23.88 -11.32
C ARG A 114 -3.29 -24.10 -9.89
N THR A 115 -2.72 -25.27 -9.61
CA THR A 115 -2.02 -25.48 -8.35
C THR A 115 -0.74 -24.64 -8.35
N PRO A 116 -0.33 -24.10 -7.18
CA PRO A 116 0.93 -23.39 -7.10
C PRO A 116 2.04 -24.34 -7.51
N VAL A 117 2.75 -23.98 -8.57
CA VAL A 117 3.99 -24.68 -8.91
C VAL A 117 4.92 -24.34 -7.76
N LEU A 118 5.03 -25.26 -6.80
CA LEU A 118 6.18 -25.36 -5.94
C LEU A 118 7.35 -25.53 -6.90
N SER A 119 7.93 -24.42 -7.33
CA SER A 119 9.25 -24.42 -7.90
C SER A 119 10.09 -25.02 -6.78
N LYS A 120 10.31 -26.33 -6.86
CA LYS A 120 11.46 -26.97 -6.26
C LYS A 120 12.59 -26.10 -6.75
N ARG A 121 13.02 -25.14 -5.92
CA ARG A 121 14.39 -24.66 -5.96
C ARG A 121 15.18 -25.93 -5.81
N LYS A 122 15.53 -26.52 -6.95
CA LYS A 122 16.51 -27.56 -7.05
C LYS A 122 17.71 -26.91 -6.38
N ARG A 123 17.98 -27.30 -5.13
CA ARG A 123 19.35 -27.27 -4.64
C ARG A 123 20.08 -28.07 -5.69
N ASP A 124 20.76 -27.37 -6.60
CA ASP A 124 21.85 -27.98 -7.32
C ASP A 124 22.87 -28.32 -6.24
N ASP A 125 22.73 -29.53 -5.69
CA ASP A 125 23.81 -30.31 -5.14
C ASP A 125 24.69 -30.69 -6.34
N GLU A 126 25.43 -29.71 -6.85
CA GLU A 126 26.59 -29.95 -7.71
C GLU A 126 27.76 -30.23 -6.77
N PRO A 127 28.38 -31.43 -6.78
CA PRO A 127 29.63 -31.67 -6.11
C PRO A 127 30.75 -31.05 -6.96
N MET A 128 30.87 -29.72 -6.92
CA MET A 128 31.98 -29.01 -7.53
C MET A 128 33.00 -28.66 -6.46
N ASP A 129 34.04 -29.48 -6.46
CA ASP A 129 35.36 -29.26 -5.90
C ASP A 129 35.90 -27.88 -6.34
N SER A 130 35.58 -26.85 -5.55
CA SER A 130 36.16 -25.52 -5.66
C SER A 130 36.70 -25.13 -4.31
N LYS A 131 37.97 -25.48 -4.10
CA LYS A 131 38.90 -24.83 -3.19
C LYS A 131 39.00 -23.34 -3.55
N ASP A 132 38.01 -22.55 -3.16
CA ASP A 132 38.16 -21.12 -2.90
C ASP A 132 36.93 -20.64 -2.13
N GLY A 133 36.99 -20.84 -0.81
CA GLY A 133 35.94 -20.53 0.16
C GLY A 133 35.73 -19.03 0.37
N ARG A 134 35.30 -18.31 -0.67
CA ARG A 134 34.83 -16.93 -0.52
C ARG A 134 33.31 -16.87 -0.74
N PRO A 135 32.50 -16.88 0.34
CA PRO A 135 31.04 -16.78 0.22
C PRO A 135 30.68 -15.47 -0.48
N ARG A 136 29.91 -15.58 -1.56
CA ARG A 136 29.35 -14.44 -2.28
C ARG A 136 28.46 -13.66 -1.29
N PRO A 137 28.74 -12.38 -1.01
CA PRO A 137 27.96 -11.63 -0.03
C PRO A 137 26.52 -11.48 -0.55
N SER A 138 25.58 -12.12 0.14
CA SER A 138 24.15 -11.83 -0.03
C SER A 138 23.93 -10.38 0.38
N THR A 139 23.60 -9.52 -0.59
CA THR A 139 23.33 -8.10 -0.36
C THR A 139 22.00 -7.85 0.34
N THR A 140 21.17 -8.88 0.50
CA THR A 140 19.95 -8.86 1.32
C THR A 140 20.28 -9.38 2.71
N LEU A 141 20.46 -8.45 3.66
CA LEU A 141 20.47 -8.74 5.10
C LEU A 141 19.12 -9.36 5.48
N ASP A 142 19.12 -10.64 5.83
CA ASP A 142 17.97 -11.28 6.45
C ASP A 142 17.96 -10.91 7.94
N TYR A 143 16.89 -10.24 8.38
CA TYR A 143 16.67 -9.83 9.78
C TYR A 143 15.34 -10.37 10.31
N THR A 144 14.79 -11.40 9.65
CA THR A 144 13.45 -11.93 9.94
C THR A 144 13.38 -12.56 11.33
N GLN A 145 14.47 -13.19 11.78
CA GLN A 145 14.55 -13.82 13.09
C GLN A 145 14.55 -12.76 14.22
N GLU A 146 15.42 -11.77 14.10
CA GLU A 146 15.57 -10.65 15.04
C GLU A 146 14.25 -9.87 15.14
N TYR A 147 13.56 -9.66 14.02
CA TYR A 147 12.27 -9.00 13.99
C TYR A 147 11.20 -9.76 14.80
N ARG A 148 11.11 -11.09 14.64
CA ARG A 148 10.14 -11.91 15.39
C ARG A 148 10.43 -11.91 16.88
N GLU A 149 11.70 -12.05 17.26
CA GLU A 149 12.11 -12.05 18.67
C GLU A 149 11.88 -10.67 19.31
N LEU A 150 12.20 -9.59 18.59
CA LEU A 150 11.96 -8.23 19.04
C LEU A 150 10.47 -7.94 19.23
N LEU A 151 9.61 -8.39 18.30
CA LEU A 151 8.16 -8.27 18.46
C LEU A 151 7.65 -9.00 19.71
N SER A 152 8.18 -10.19 20.01
CA SER A 152 7.82 -10.94 21.20
C SER A 152 8.16 -10.16 22.48
N LYS A 153 9.35 -9.56 22.54
CA LYS A 153 9.85 -8.80 23.71
C LYS A 153 9.15 -7.44 23.90
N LEU A 154 8.74 -6.78 22.81
CA LEU A 154 8.09 -5.46 22.86
C LEU A 154 6.58 -5.50 23.09
N ARG A 155 5.97 -6.70 23.15
CA ARG A 155 4.53 -6.83 23.42
C ARG A 155 4.20 -6.26 24.81
N CYS A 156 3.48 -5.16 24.81
CA CYS A 156 3.12 -4.47 26.03
C CYS A 156 1.96 -5.18 26.74
N LYS A 157 2.08 -5.43 28.05
CA LYS A 157 0.97 -5.96 28.86
C LYS A 157 -0.10 -4.90 29.20
N LEU A 158 0.29 -3.63 29.26
CA LEU A 158 -0.63 -2.51 29.57
C LEU A 158 -1.36 -1.98 28.33
N HIS A 159 -0.75 -2.09 27.15
CA HIS A 159 -1.31 -1.63 25.89
C HIS A 159 -1.55 -2.83 24.97
N GLU A 160 -2.73 -3.41 25.04
CA GLU A 160 -3.08 -4.59 24.24
C GLU A 160 -2.87 -4.36 22.75
N GLY A 161 -2.17 -5.30 22.10
CA GLY A 161 -1.85 -5.24 20.67
C GLY A 161 -0.83 -4.18 20.26
N ARG A 162 -0.31 -3.38 21.20
CA ARG A 162 0.71 -2.36 20.93
C ARG A 162 2.11 -2.84 21.32
N LEU A 163 3.09 -2.28 20.64
CA LEU A 163 4.51 -2.52 20.88
C LEU A 163 5.05 -1.32 21.65
N CYS A 164 5.57 -1.55 22.85
CA CYS A 164 6.11 -0.47 23.68
C CYS A 164 7.52 -0.80 24.13
N ARG A 165 8.38 0.21 24.13
CA ARG A 165 9.61 0.20 24.91
C ARG A 165 9.30 0.74 26.30
N VAL A 166 9.66 -0.02 27.33
CA VAL A 166 9.60 0.45 28.71
C VAL A 166 10.94 1.11 29.03
N ASP A 167 10.91 2.36 29.46
CA ASP A 167 12.10 3.04 29.96
C ASP A 167 12.52 2.40 31.30
N PRO A 168 13.75 1.89 31.45
CA PRO A 168 14.16 1.22 32.68
C PRO A 168 14.27 2.17 33.89
N VAL A 169 14.36 3.48 33.66
CA VAL A 169 14.50 4.50 34.71
C VAL A 169 13.14 5.04 35.12
N THR A 170 12.33 5.47 34.15
CA THR A 170 11.03 6.10 34.44
C THR A 170 9.87 5.11 34.49
N THR A 171 10.07 3.88 34.02
CA THR A 171 9.02 2.87 33.79
C THR A 171 7.95 3.32 32.80
N GLU A 172 8.16 4.43 32.08
CA GLU A 172 7.21 4.93 31.10
C GLU A 172 7.21 4.06 29.84
N HIS A 173 6.00 3.84 29.30
CA HIS A 173 5.79 3.04 28.11
C HIS A 173 5.78 3.94 26.86
N ASN A 174 6.83 3.84 26.06
CA ASN A 174 6.95 4.53 24.79
C ASN A 174 6.47 3.63 23.66
N GLU A 175 5.29 3.92 23.10
CA GLU A 175 4.75 3.20 21.96
C GLU A 175 5.63 3.35 20.71
N LEU A 176 5.90 2.23 20.06
CA LEU A 176 6.72 2.13 18.87
C LEU A 176 5.86 1.83 17.65
N ASN A 177 6.15 2.51 16.54
CA ASN A 177 5.56 2.19 15.25
C ASN A 177 6.33 1.05 14.54
N ILE A 178 5.71 0.46 13.53
CA ILE A 178 6.28 -0.68 12.78
C ILE A 178 7.63 -0.32 12.12
N TYR A 179 7.80 0.94 11.68
CA TYR A 179 9.06 1.38 11.07
C TYR A 179 10.21 1.40 12.08
N GLN A 180 9.97 1.89 13.29
CA GLN A 180 10.94 1.88 14.39
C GLN A 180 11.34 0.45 14.75
N VAL A 181 10.36 -0.47 14.87
CA VAL A 181 10.63 -1.87 15.19
C VAL A 181 11.42 -2.56 14.07
N THR A 182 11.09 -2.28 12.80
CA THR A 182 11.81 -2.83 11.64
C THR A 182 13.25 -2.31 11.59
N LEU A 183 13.45 -1.01 11.83
CA LEU A 183 14.78 -0.41 11.90
C LEU A 183 15.60 -1.03 13.04
N TRP A 184 15.00 -1.18 14.22
CA TRP A 184 15.66 -1.80 15.38
C TRP A 184 16.07 -3.25 15.09
N ALA A 185 15.19 -4.07 14.52
CA ALA A 185 15.54 -5.44 14.15
C ALA A 185 16.73 -5.50 13.16
N ARG A 186 16.76 -4.61 12.16
CA ARG A 186 17.89 -4.49 11.22
C ARG A 186 19.19 -4.09 11.93
N MET A 187 19.11 -3.21 12.92
CA MET A 187 20.27 -2.78 13.71
C MET A 187 20.78 -3.89 14.63
N ILE A 188 19.90 -4.75 15.15
CA ILE A 188 20.29 -5.96 15.90
C ILE A 188 21.02 -6.93 14.96
N ALA A 189 20.47 -7.20 13.77
CA ALA A 189 21.06 -8.11 12.79
C ALA A 189 22.46 -7.65 12.31
N THR A 190 22.75 -6.35 12.40
CA THR A 190 24.05 -5.76 12.04
C THR A 190 24.98 -5.53 13.25
N GLY A 191 24.56 -5.94 14.44
CA GLY A 191 25.35 -5.79 15.68
C GLY A 191 25.44 -4.35 16.21
N GLN A 192 24.61 -3.44 15.71
CA GLN A 192 24.59 -2.01 16.10
C GLN A 192 23.59 -1.70 17.22
N ALA A 193 22.70 -2.64 17.56
CA ALA A 193 21.74 -2.50 18.65
C ALA A 193 21.54 -3.85 19.36
N THR A 194 20.92 -3.83 20.54
CA THR A 194 20.52 -5.05 21.27
C THR A 194 19.02 -5.04 21.51
N TYR A 195 18.46 -6.15 22.00
CA TYR A 195 17.03 -6.21 22.33
C TYR A 195 16.61 -5.27 23.47
N GLY A 196 17.53 -4.94 24.38
CA GLY A 196 17.25 -4.06 25.53
C GLY A 196 17.55 -2.59 25.25
N GLN A 197 18.42 -2.32 24.28
CA GLN A 197 18.87 -0.97 23.95
C GLN A 197 18.57 -0.66 22.48
N PRO A 198 17.63 0.25 22.19
CA PRO A 198 17.32 0.63 20.82
C PRO A 198 18.50 1.37 20.18
N PRO A 199 18.53 1.43 18.85
CA PRO A 199 19.56 2.17 18.14
C PRO A 199 19.50 3.66 18.52
N ASN A 200 20.67 4.25 18.76
CA ASN A 200 20.89 5.68 19.02
C ASN A 200 20.68 6.52 17.73
N SER A 201 19.50 6.38 17.12
CA SER A 201 19.10 7.13 15.95
C SER A 201 18.03 8.13 16.36
N SER A 202 18.03 9.31 15.74
CA SER A 202 17.07 10.38 16.01
C SER A 202 15.60 9.92 15.93
N ALA A 203 15.33 8.85 15.19
CA ALA A 203 14.03 8.21 15.09
C ALA A 203 13.48 7.67 16.43
N PHE A 204 14.34 7.42 17.42
CA PHE A 204 13.97 6.98 18.77
C PHE A 204 14.00 8.13 19.80
N ASP A 205 14.75 9.19 19.52
CA ASP A 205 14.90 10.38 20.38
C ASP A 205 13.90 11.49 20.07
N HIS A 206 12.85 11.22 19.30
CA HIS A 206 11.74 12.15 19.15
C HIS A 206 10.94 12.23 20.45
N VAL A 207 11.50 12.90 21.45
CA VAL A 207 10.76 13.45 22.58
C VAL A 207 9.63 14.24 21.97
N ARG A 208 8.39 13.83 22.24
CA ARG A 208 7.21 14.56 21.79
C ARG A 208 7.43 16.01 22.18
N LYS A 209 7.62 16.88 21.18
CA LYS A 209 7.86 18.31 21.41
C LYS A 209 6.63 18.80 22.17
N ARG A 210 6.77 18.93 23.50
CA ARG A 210 5.67 19.25 24.41
C ARG A 210 5.02 20.48 23.81
N GLN A 211 3.77 20.33 23.35
CA GLN A 211 3.06 21.39 22.67
C GLN A 211 3.04 22.54 23.67
N ARG A 212 3.85 23.59 23.41
CA ARG A 212 3.81 24.81 24.22
C ARG A 212 2.39 25.31 24.03
N PHE A 213 1.52 25.08 25.02
CA PHE A 213 0.31 25.86 25.15
C PHE A 213 0.79 27.31 25.16
N SER A 214 0.60 28.00 24.03
CA SER A 214 0.75 29.44 24.02
C SER A 214 -0.21 29.94 25.09
N VAL A 215 0.33 30.52 26.15
CA VAL A 215 -0.45 31.28 27.10
C VAL A 215 -1.21 32.30 26.27
N GLN A 216 -2.51 32.06 26.09
CA GLN A 216 -3.38 33.02 25.44
C GLN A 216 -3.34 34.24 26.36
N HIS A 217 -2.69 35.31 25.89
CA HIS A 217 -2.79 36.61 26.52
C HIS A 217 -4.28 36.96 26.60
N ALA A 218 -4.80 37.00 27.82
CA ALA A 218 -6.14 37.50 28.09
C ALA A 218 -6.25 38.93 27.50
N PRO A 219 -7.36 39.26 26.80
CA PRO A 219 -7.55 40.60 26.28
C PRO A 219 -7.69 41.59 27.43
N VAL A 220 -6.82 42.60 27.43
CA VAL A 220 -6.91 43.78 28.31
C VAL A 220 -8.21 44.52 27.98
N PRO A 221 -9.12 44.77 28.95
CA PRO A 221 -10.33 45.55 28.69
C PRO A 221 -9.96 47.02 28.46
N ALA A 222 -10.41 47.55 27.32
CA ALA A 222 -10.27 48.96 26.96
C ALA A 222 -11.10 49.85 27.90
N SER A 223 -10.41 50.70 28.66
CA SER A 223 -11.01 51.76 29.47
C SER A 223 -11.03 53.06 28.65
N ALA A 224 -12.24 53.56 28.34
CA ALA A 224 -12.57 54.96 28.05
C ALA A 224 -14.11 55.08 28.10
N PRO A 225 -14.71 56.19 28.59
CA PRO A 225 -14.50 57.52 28.00
C PRO A 225 -14.26 58.68 28.98
N SER A 226 -13.54 59.69 28.47
CA SER A 226 -13.32 60.99 29.09
C SER A 226 -14.58 61.86 28.97
N ILE A 227 -15.00 62.48 30.08
CA ILE A 227 -16.09 63.46 30.16
C ILE A 227 -15.45 64.85 30.31
N HIS A 228 -15.68 65.72 29.33
CA HIS A 228 -15.52 67.16 29.50
C HIS A 228 -16.90 67.80 29.40
N VAL A 229 -17.28 68.54 30.44
CA VAL A 229 -18.41 69.49 30.40
C VAL A 229 -17.84 70.85 30.78
N HIS A 230 -18.16 71.85 29.94
CA HIS A 230 -17.78 73.26 30.04
C HIS A 230 -18.63 74.01 31.07
#